data_AF-A0A7W5PS67-F1
#
_entry.id   AF-A0A7W5PS67-F1
#
_cell.length_a   1.000
_cell.length_b   1.000
_cell.length_c   1.000
_cell.angle_alpha   90.00
_cell.angle_beta   90.00
_cell.angle_gamma   90.00
#
_symmetry.space_group_name_H-M   'P 1'
#
loop_
_entity.id
_entity.type
_entity.pdbx_description
1 polymer ?
#
loop_
_entity_poly.entity_id
_entity_poly.type
_entity_poly.pdbx_seq_one_letter_code
_entity_poly.pdbx_strand_id
1 'polypeptide(L)'
;MEALNCLQQRDSTLSAACREAVSAITAKPKSTSAEPAQTAPVTTDAATPAPAAGAQPTEAQRDAVKSACRSDFMAQCSGVAPGGEAALSCLQQHSAGLSAPCQQAVAAIGAAGPPATGAGAATATAPPATRPAAMPVFSPREEMMIVRETCGPDFRAFCRMVPIGGGRVISCLRDNLQRVSPACHKVLTSGL
;
A
#
# COMPACT_ATOMS: atom_id res chain seq x y z
N MET A 1 1.14 14.67 37.10
CA MET A 1 1.91 15.93 37.05
C MET A 1 3.39 15.71 36.67
N GLU A 2 3.96 14.53 36.89
CA GLU A 2 5.35 14.18 36.48
C GLU A 2 5.62 14.17 34.96
N ALA A 3 4.68 13.67 34.15
CA ALA A 3 4.87 13.60 32.69
C ALA A 3 5.05 14.99 32.04
N LEU A 4 4.38 16.02 32.58
CA LEU A 4 4.53 17.39 32.10
C LEU A 4 5.90 17.98 32.48
N ASN A 5 6.39 17.68 33.68
CA ASN A 5 7.68 18.16 34.16
C ASN A 5 8.85 17.53 33.37
N CYS A 6 8.72 16.25 33.02
CA CYS A 6 9.69 15.53 32.19
C CYS A 6 9.78 16.09 30.75
N LEU A 7 8.64 16.51 30.17
CA LEU A 7 8.60 17.19 28.88
C LEU A 7 9.23 18.58 28.94
N GLN A 8 8.97 19.36 30.00
CA GLN A 8 9.56 20.68 30.21
C GLN A 8 11.09 20.63 30.38
N GLN A 9 11.66 19.57 30.94
CA GLN A 9 13.12 19.42 31.06
C GLN A 9 13.82 19.12 29.72
N ARG A 10 13.08 18.71 28.67
CA ARG A 10 13.63 18.38 27.34
C ARG A 10 13.30 19.43 26.27
N ASP A 11 12.77 20.58 26.67
CA ASP A 11 12.26 21.63 25.77
C ASP A 11 13.34 22.20 24.82
N SER A 12 14.59 22.24 25.28
CA SER A 12 15.77 22.65 24.50
C SER A 12 16.21 21.65 23.42
N THR A 13 15.72 20.41 23.45
CA THR A 13 15.97 19.38 22.42
C THR A 13 14.81 19.21 21.44
N LEU A 14 13.67 19.89 21.66
CA LEU A 14 12.52 19.83 20.78
C LEU A 14 12.60 20.88 19.66
N SER A 15 11.94 20.58 18.53
CA SER A 15 11.72 21.55 17.45
C SER A 15 10.78 22.66 17.91
N ALA A 16 10.92 23.86 17.33
CA ALA A 16 10.09 25.03 17.67
C ALA A 16 8.59 24.74 17.53
N ALA A 17 8.20 23.97 16.51
CA ALA A 17 6.82 23.54 16.30
C ALA A 17 6.28 22.62 17.43
N CYS A 18 7.15 21.78 18.02
CA CYS A 18 6.76 20.93 19.15
C CYS A 18 6.59 21.73 20.45
N ARG A 19 7.42 22.75 20.68
CA ARG A 19 7.29 23.64 21.84
C ARG A 19 5.99 24.44 21.82
N GLU A 20 5.60 24.91 20.64
CA GLU A 20 4.36 25.67 20.45
C GLU A 20 3.12 24.81 20.69
N ALA A 21 3.14 23.56 20.20
CA ALA A 21 2.07 22.59 20.45
C ALA A 21 1.92 22.26 21.95
N VAL A 22 3.01 22.08 22.70
CA VAL A 22 2.94 21.79 24.15
C VAL A 22 2.39 22.98 24.95
N SER A 23 2.80 24.20 24.58
CA SER A 23 2.34 25.44 25.23
C SER A 23 0.83 25.67 25.04
N ALA A 24 0.29 25.30 23.87
CA ALA A 24 -1.13 25.36 23.57
C ALA A 24 -1.98 24.38 24.40
N ILE A 25 -1.41 23.27 24.88
CA ILE A 25 -2.13 22.28 25.71
C ILE A 25 -2.25 22.76 27.17
N THR A 26 -1.26 23.52 27.66
CA THR A 26 -1.34 24.18 28.99
C THR A 26 -2.32 25.37 29.02
N ALA A 27 -2.60 26.00 27.87
CA ALA A 27 -3.62 27.02 27.73
C ALA A 27 -4.97 26.39 27.35
N LYS A 28 -5.71 25.92 28.35
CA LYS A 28 -7.02 25.26 28.21
C LYS A 28 -8.01 26.04 27.32
N PRO A 29 -8.37 25.55 26.11
CA PRO A 29 -9.48 26.11 25.36
C PRO A 29 -10.79 25.52 25.92
N LYS A 30 -11.70 26.42 26.28
CA LYS A 30 -13.04 26.09 26.76
C LYS A 30 -13.90 25.67 25.56
N SER A 31 -14.23 24.38 25.46
CA SER A 31 -15.34 23.91 24.63
C SER A 31 -16.62 24.64 25.02
N THR A 32 -17.29 25.25 24.04
CA THR A 32 -18.72 25.51 24.11
C THR A 32 -19.40 24.67 23.03
N SER A 33 -20.11 23.66 23.52
CA SER A 33 -21.21 22.98 22.86
C SER A 33 -22.37 23.96 22.65
N ALA A 34 -22.93 24.01 21.44
CA ALA A 34 -24.24 24.56 21.18
C ALA A 34 -24.86 23.86 19.96
N GLU A 35 -25.70 22.87 20.24
CA GLU A 35 -26.81 22.40 19.39
C GLU A 35 -27.96 23.43 19.49
N PRO A 36 -28.72 23.70 18.40
CA PRO A 36 -30.07 23.12 18.31
C PRO A 36 -30.53 22.66 16.91
N ALA A 37 -31.31 21.58 16.96
CA ALA A 37 -32.40 21.07 16.12
C ALA A 37 -32.93 21.84 14.88
N GLN A 38 -33.15 21.04 13.83
CA GLN A 38 -34.31 20.91 12.94
C GLN A 38 -35.01 22.16 12.38
N THR A 39 -34.98 22.29 11.05
CA THR A 39 -36.20 22.56 10.24
C THR A 39 -35.97 22.13 8.78
N ALA A 40 -36.87 21.30 8.24
CA ALA A 40 -37.14 21.22 6.81
C ALA A 40 -38.13 22.35 6.46
N PRO A 41 -38.17 22.90 5.22
CA PRO A 41 -38.88 22.18 4.18
C PRO A 41 -38.32 22.32 2.75
N VAL A 42 -38.71 21.33 1.95
CA VAL A 42 -38.83 21.22 0.48
C VAL A 42 -38.26 22.32 -0.44
N THR A 43 -37.50 21.87 -1.45
CA THR A 43 -37.80 22.17 -2.86
C THR A 43 -37.23 21.09 -3.78
N THR A 44 -38.12 20.52 -4.59
CA THR A 44 -37.80 19.81 -5.83
C THR A 44 -37.20 20.82 -6.81
N ASP A 45 -35.96 20.60 -7.25
CA ASP A 45 -35.53 21.00 -8.59
C ASP A 45 -34.51 20.01 -9.14
N ALA A 46 -34.74 19.60 -10.37
CA ALA A 46 -33.90 18.69 -11.11
C ALA A 46 -32.69 19.45 -11.65
N ALA A 47 -31.49 19.10 -11.19
CA ALA A 47 -30.25 19.46 -11.88
C ALA A 47 -29.20 18.36 -11.76
N THR A 48 -29.06 17.63 -12.87
CA THR A 48 -27.93 16.82 -13.35
C THR A 48 -26.56 17.48 -13.03
N PRO A 49 -25.50 16.68 -12.78
CA PRO A 49 -24.42 17.02 -11.85
C PRO A 49 -23.38 17.97 -12.42
N ALA A 50 -22.92 18.91 -11.61
CA ALA A 50 -21.69 19.66 -11.85
C ALA A 50 -20.50 18.91 -11.22
N PRO A 51 -19.46 18.53 -11.98
CA PRO A 51 -18.24 17.99 -11.39
C PRO A 51 -17.46 19.15 -10.79
N ALA A 52 -17.49 19.28 -9.46
CA ALA A 52 -16.45 20.02 -8.76
C ALA A 52 -15.17 19.17 -8.83
N ALA A 53 -14.37 19.42 -9.85
CA ALA A 53 -13.01 18.89 -9.98
C ALA A 53 -12.11 19.55 -8.93
N GLY A 54 -12.25 19.10 -7.68
CA GLY A 54 -11.11 19.04 -6.77
C GLY A 54 -10.19 17.94 -7.30
N ALA A 55 -8.88 18.17 -7.31
CA ALA A 55 -7.86 17.20 -7.69
C ALA A 55 -7.75 16.06 -6.64
N GLN A 56 -8.89 15.44 -6.32
CA GLN A 56 -8.96 14.23 -5.53
C GLN A 56 -8.75 13.05 -6.50
N PRO A 57 -7.81 12.14 -6.19
CA PRO A 57 -7.65 10.93 -6.98
C PRO A 57 -8.99 10.22 -7.09
N THR A 58 -9.31 9.72 -8.28
CA THR A 58 -10.57 9.00 -8.52
C THR A 58 -10.57 7.67 -7.76
N GLU A 59 -11.74 7.05 -7.53
CA GLU A 59 -11.83 5.75 -6.84
C GLU A 59 -10.97 4.68 -7.48
N ALA A 60 -11.00 4.64 -8.81
CA ALA A 60 -10.12 3.79 -9.59
C ALA A 60 -8.61 4.07 -9.37
N GLN A 61 -8.21 5.33 -9.18
CA GLN A 61 -6.80 5.68 -8.94
C GLN A 61 -6.34 5.30 -7.53
N ARG A 62 -7.16 5.53 -6.50
CA ARG A 62 -6.83 5.09 -5.12
C ARG A 62 -6.73 3.57 -5.02
N ASP A 63 -7.61 2.82 -5.70
CA ASP A 63 -7.50 1.36 -5.75
C ASP A 63 -6.29 0.87 -6.56
N ALA A 64 -5.97 1.52 -7.68
CA ALA A 64 -4.78 1.19 -8.46
C ALA A 64 -3.49 1.38 -7.63
N VAL A 65 -3.39 2.50 -6.90
CA VAL A 65 -2.26 2.75 -6.00
C VAL A 65 -2.24 1.78 -4.83
N LYS A 66 -3.40 1.47 -4.23
CA LYS A 66 -3.50 0.48 -3.15
C LYS A 66 -3.03 -0.91 -3.57
N SER A 67 -3.36 -1.33 -4.80
CA SER A 67 -2.92 -2.61 -5.35
C SER A 67 -1.41 -2.64 -5.58
N ALA A 68 -0.85 -1.57 -6.19
CA ALA A 68 0.58 -1.45 -6.45
C ALA A 68 1.42 -1.30 -5.17
N CYS A 69 0.88 -0.63 -4.16
CA CYS A 69 1.57 -0.32 -2.90
C CYS A 69 1.30 -1.30 -1.77
N ARG A 70 0.54 -2.40 -2.00
CA ARG A 70 0.04 -3.23 -0.91
C ARG A 70 1.14 -3.79 -0.01
N SER A 71 2.23 -4.26 -0.59
CA SER A 71 3.35 -4.85 0.16
C SER A 71 4.11 -3.79 0.98
N ASP A 72 4.40 -2.64 0.37
CA ASP A 72 5.06 -1.51 1.03
C ASP A 72 4.18 -0.90 2.13
N PHE A 73 2.87 -0.85 1.90
CA PHE A 73 1.90 -0.36 2.87
C PHE A 73 1.88 -1.23 4.13
N MET A 74 1.97 -2.56 4.01
CA MET A 74 2.00 -3.44 5.19
C MET A 74 3.31 -3.31 5.98
N ALA A 75 4.42 -3.00 5.30
CA ALA A 75 5.73 -2.88 5.95
C ALA A 75 5.98 -1.49 6.57
N GLN A 76 5.49 -0.41 5.94
CA GLN A 76 5.73 0.96 6.40
C GLN A 76 4.49 1.68 6.98
N CYS A 77 3.27 1.23 6.69
CA CYS A 77 2.02 1.96 6.96
C CYS A 77 0.89 1.10 7.59
N SER A 78 1.22 0.03 8.31
CA SER A 78 0.23 -0.93 8.86
C SER A 78 -0.78 -0.37 9.88
N GLY A 79 -0.58 0.86 10.36
CA GLY A 79 -1.48 1.54 11.31
C GLY A 79 -2.56 2.44 10.68
N VAL A 80 -2.63 2.55 9.35
CA VAL A 80 -3.59 3.44 8.65
C VAL A 80 -4.56 2.65 7.76
N ALA A 81 -5.75 3.21 7.54
CA ALA A 81 -6.75 2.60 6.66
C ALA A 81 -6.35 2.74 5.19
N PRO A 82 -6.25 1.64 4.41
CA PRO A 82 -5.74 1.70 3.04
C PRO A 82 -6.77 2.27 2.07
N GLY A 83 -6.35 3.28 1.29
CA GLY A 83 -7.16 3.94 0.26
C GLY A 83 -7.74 5.30 0.68
N GLY A 84 -7.59 5.70 1.95
CA GLY A 84 -7.88 7.04 2.41
C GLY A 84 -6.68 8.00 2.30
N GLU A 85 -6.91 9.28 2.59
CA GLU A 85 -5.86 10.31 2.63
C GLU A 85 -4.72 9.99 3.58
N ALA A 86 -5.01 9.34 4.72
CA ALA A 86 -4.02 8.94 5.70
C ALA A 86 -3.04 7.88 5.14
N ALA A 87 -3.50 7.00 4.24
CA ALA A 87 -2.64 6.05 3.56
C ALA A 87 -1.71 6.74 2.54
N LEU A 88 -2.24 7.70 1.78
CA LEU A 88 -1.43 8.49 0.84
C LEU A 88 -0.36 9.33 1.57
N SER A 89 -0.72 9.92 2.71
CA SER A 89 0.22 10.70 3.52
C SER A 89 1.35 9.82 4.08
N CYS A 90 1.02 8.64 4.62
CA CYS A 90 2.02 7.69 5.10
C CYS A 90 2.96 7.22 3.96
N LEU A 91 2.41 6.88 2.80
CA LEU A 91 3.19 6.48 1.63
C LEU A 91 4.12 7.61 1.17
N GLN A 92 3.65 8.86 1.13
CA GLN A 92 4.49 10.01 0.76
C GLN A 92 5.66 10.21 1.73
N GLN A 93 5.42 10.05 3.03
CA GLN A 93 6.44 10.14 4.07
C GLN A 93 7.50 9.04 3.94
N HIS A 94 7.08 7.85 3.49
CA HIS A 94 7.96 6.70 3.30
C HIS A 94 8.41 6.50 1.85
N SER A 95 8.23 7.49 0.98
CA SER A 95 8.46 7.38 -0.47
C SER A 95 9.84 6.83 -0.85
N ALA A 96 10.90 7.21 -0.12
CA ALA A 96 12.26 6.71 -0.34
C ALA A 96 12.45 5.20 -0.06
N GLY A 97 11.57 4.60 0.74
CA GLY A 97 11.58 3.18 1.11
C GLY A 97 10.49 2.35 0.44
N LEU A 98 9.67 2.95 -0.42
CA LEU A 98 8.67 2.23 -1.20
C LEU A 98 9.31 1.53 -2.40
N SER A 99 8.68 0.47 -2.87
CA SER A 99 9.02 -0.18 -4.14
C SER A 99 8.82 0.76 -5.34
N ALA A 100 9.64 0.58 -6.38
CA ALA A 100 9.54 1.33 -7.64
C ALA A 100 8.11 1.39 -8.23
N PRO A 101 7.32 0.28 -8.30
CA PRO A 101 5.95 0.37 -8.80
C PRO A 101 5.03 1.20 -7.89
N CYS A 102 5.21 1.15 -6.57
CA CYS A 102 4.43 1.95 -5.65
C CYS A 102 4.76 3.45 -5.75
N GLN A 103 6.04 3.81 -5.86
CA GLN A 103 6.47 5.19 -6.06
C GLN A 103 5.89 5.78 -7.36
N GLN A 104 5.91 5.02 -8.46
CA GLN A 104 5.32 5.45 -9.74
C GLN A 104 3.81 5.67 -9.62
N ALA A 105 3.11 4.78 -8.90
CA ALA A 105 1.67 4.88 -8.73
C ALA A 105 1.27 6.12 -7.89
N VAL A 106 2.03 6.44 -6.83
CA VAL A 106 1.82 7.64 -6.01
C VAL A 106 2.20 8.92 -6.75
N ALA A 107 3.28 8.90 -7.54
CA ALA A 107 3.69 10.05 -8.36
C ALA A 107 2.67 10.37 -9.47
N ALA A 108 2.04 9.36 -10.06
CA ALA A 108 0.98 9.52 -11.05
C ALA A 108 -0.30 10.17 -10.48
N ILE A 109 -0.53 10.10 -9.18
CA ILE A 109 -1.62 10.84 -8.51
C ILE A 109 -1.24 12.32 -8.30
N GLY A 110 0.03 12.61 -8.00
CA GLY A 110 0.53 13.98 -7.81
C GLY A 110 0.66 14.78 -9.10
N ALA A 111 0.82 14.10 -10.23
CA ALA A 111 0.77 14.69 -11.57
C ALA A 111 -0.62 14.46 -12.18
N ALA A 112 -1.56 15.37 -11.93
CA ALA A 112 -2.84 15.36 -12.62
C ALA A 112 -2.64 15.50 -14.14
N GLY A 113 -2.78 14.38 -14.87
CA GLY A 113 -2.91 14.30 -16.31
C GLY A 113 -3.30 12.87 -16.73
N PRO A 114 -4.28 12.68 -17.64
CA PRO A 114 -4.95 11.39 -17.90
C PRO A 114 -3.98 10.32 -18.45
N PRO A 115 -4.34 9.01 -18.38
CA PRO A 115 -3.66 8.04 -19.22
C PRO A 115 -3.99 8.37 -20.67
N ALA A 116 -2.99 8.78 -21.44
CA ALA A 116 -3.10 8.76 -22.89
C ALA A 116 -3.20 7.28 -23.30
N THR A 117 -4.44 6.81 -23.44
CA THR A 117 -4.74 5.63 -24.24
C THR A 117 -4.42 6.01 -25.68
N GLY A 118 -3.32 5.48 -26.20
CA GLY A 118 -2.88 5.65 -27.58
C GLY A 118 -2.60 4.30 -28.20
N ALA A 119 -3.65 3.54 -28.52
CA ALA A 119 -3.59 2.54 -29.57
C ALA A 119 -3.43 3.29 -30.90
N GLY A 120 -2.21 3.29 -31.43
CA GLY A 120 -1.87 3.79 -32.75
C GLY A 120 -0.93 2.81 -33.43
N ALA A 121 -1.47 2.00 -34.33
CA ALA A 121 -0.68 1.27 -35.30
C ALA A 121 -0.01 2.27 -36.26
N ALA A 122 1.32 2.24 -36.32
CA ALA A 122 2.09 2.80 -37.42
C ALA A 122 3.38 1.98 -37.58
N THR A 123 3.46 1.26 -38.70
CA THR A 123 4.64 0.58 -39.21
C THR A 123 5.77 1.58 -39.46
N ALA A 124 6.92 1.37 -38.81
CA ALA A 124 8.21 1.90 -39.26
C ALA A 124 9.32 0.97 -38.78
N THR A 125 9.98 0.35 -39.75
CA THR A 125 11.13 -0.56 -39.60
C THR A 125 12.32 0.15 -38.96
N ALA A 126 12.76 -0.34 -37.81
CA ALA A 126 14.03 0.02 -37.16
C ALA A 126 14.71 -1.25 -36.60
N PRO A 127 16.05 -1.34 -36.62
CA PRO A 127 16.80 -2.58 -36.37
C PRO A 127 16.65 -3.10 -34.94
N PRO A 128 16.89 -4.41 -34.69
CA PRO A 128 16.64 -5.00 -33.39
C PRO A 128 17.67 -4.49 -32.37
N ALA A 129 17.23 -3.55 -31.52
CA ALA A 129 17.85 -3.33 -30.24
C ALA A 129 17.45 -4.48 -29.32
N THR A 130 18.43 -5.26 -28.88
CA THR A 130 18.31 -6.33 -27.90
C THR A 130 17.68 -5.77 -26.62
N ARG A 131 16.36 -5.92 -26.49
CA ARG A 131 15.69 -5.66 -25.22
C ARG A 131 16.25 -6.68 -24.22
N PRO A 132 16.69 -6.29 -23.02
CA PRO A 132 16.80 -7.29 -21.96
C PRO A 132 15.43 -7.93 -21.83
N ALA A 133 15.40 -9.26 -21.81
CA ALA A 133 14.18 -10.02 -21.62
C ALA A 133 13.42 -9.40 -20.44
N ALA A 134 12.19 -8.96 -20.70
CA ALA A 134 11.25 -8.74 -19.63
C ALA A 134 11.26 -10.03 -18.79
N MET A 135 11.63 -9.91 -17.52
CA MET A 135 11.51 -11.02 -16.58
C MET A 135 10.12 -11.63 -16.78
N PRO A 136 10.00 -12.96 -16.92
CA PRO A 136 8.70 -13.59 -17.10
C PRO A 136 7.81 -13.15 -15.95
N VAL A 137 6.81 -12.33 -16.23
CA VAL A 137 5.75 -12.02 -15.27
C VAL A 137 4.93 -13.29 -15.21
N PHE A 138 5.32 -14.20 -14.32
CA PHE A 138 4.63 -15.47 -14.14
C PHE A 138 3.20 -15.19 -13.71
N SER A 139 2.26 -15.83 -14.40
CA SER A 139 0.87 -15.75 -13.97
C SER A 139 0.72 -16.44 -12.61
N PRO A 140 -0.23 -16.04 -11.74
CA PRO A 140 -0.46 -16.69 -10.45
C PRO A 140 -0.67 -18.22 -10.55
N ARG A 141 -1.10 -18.70 -11.71
CA ARG A 141 -1.22 -20.14 -12.01
C ARG A 141 0.12 -20.80 -12.26
N GLU A 142 0.99 -20.12 -12.99
CA GLU A 142 2.34 -20.61 -13.24
C GLU A 142 3.18 -20.62 -11.96
N GLU A 143 2.99 -19.60 -11.12
CA GLU A 143 3.63 -19.54 -9.81
C GLU A 143 3.27 -20.75 -8.94
N MET A 144 1.99 -21.11 -8.88
CA MET A 144 1.56 -22.33 -8.17
C MET A 144 2.12 -23.60 -8.78
N MET A 145 2.31 -23.67 -10.10
CA MET A 145 2.96 -24.81 -10.74
C MET A 145 4.42 -24.90 -10.35
N ILE A 146 5.16 -23.79 -10.39
CA ILE A 146 6.58 -23.74 -10.00
C ILE A 146 6.77 -24.16 -8.54
N VAL A 147 5.92 -23.68 -7.62
CA VAL A 147 5.95 -24.12 -6.22
C VAL A 147 5.69 -25.62 -6.11
N ARG A 148 4.69 -26.14 -6.82
CA ARG A 148 4.32 -27.55 -6.74
C ARG A 148 5.39 -28.47 -7.34
N GLU A 149 6.04 -28.04 -8.41
CA GLU A 149 7.16 -28.75 -9.04
C GLU A 149 8.37 -28.78 -8.10
N THR A 150 8.75 -27.59 -7.59
CA THR A 150 9.98 -27.40 -6.81
C THR A 150 9.86 -27.98 -5.40
N CYS A 151 8.73 -27.76 -4.72
CA CYS A 151 8.48 -28.22 -3.36
C CYS A 151 7.69 -29.54 -3.26
N GLY A 152 7.25 -30.10 -4.39
CA GLY A 152 6.51 -31.36 -4.43
C GLY A 152 7.19 -32.57 -3.75
N PRO A 153 8.50 -32.84 -3.95
CA PRO A 153 9.18 -33.90 -3.23
C PRO A 153 9.26 -33.63 -1.72
N ASP A 154 9.54 -32.39 -1.33
CA ASP A 154 9.62 -31.97 0.08
C ASP A 154 8.28 -32.10 0.80
N PHE A 155 7.18 -31.72 0.13
CA PHE A 155 5.83 -31.90 0.65
C PHE A 155 5.53 -33.38 0.94
N ARG A 156 5.90 -34.28 0.02
CA ARG A 156 5.69 -35.72 0.22
C ARG A 156 6.54 -36.29 1.37
N ALA A 157 7.76 -35.78 1.55
CA ALA A 157 8.66 -36.22 2.59
C ALA A 157 8.25 -35.72 3.99
N PHE A 158 7.82 -34.47 4.11
CA PHE A 158 7.65 -33.81 5.42
C PHE A 158 6.20 -33.45 5.75
N CYS A 159 5.35 -33.23 4.75
CA CYS A 159 4.03 -32.62 4.92
C CYS A 159 2.87 -33.46 4.35
N ARG A 160 3.06 -34.75 4.06
CA ARG A 160 2.06 -35.61 3.39
C ARG A 160 0.69 -35.70 4.09
N MET A 161 0.65 -35.47 5.41
CA MET A 161 -0.59 -35.50 6.21
C MET A 161 -1.31 -34.15 6.27
N VAL A 162 -0.72 -33.10 5.66
CA VAL A 162 -1.30 -31.76 5.70
C VAL A 162 -2.43 -31.67 4.67
N PRO A 163 -3.64 -31.29 5.09
CA PRO A 163 -4.74 -31.16 4.15
C PRO A 163 -4.47 -30.00 3.18
N ILE A 164 -4.72 -30.25 1.89
CA ILE A 164 -4.50 -29.26 0.84
C ILE A 164 -5.54 -28.12 0.97
N GLY A 165 -5.12 -26.90 0.61
CA GLY A 165 -5.97 -25.70 0.66
C GLY A 165 -5.69 -24.78 1.85
N GLY A 166 -6.04 -23.51 1.70
CA GLY A 166 -5.89 -22.47 2.74
C GLY A 166 -4.43 -22.18 3.13
N GLY A 167 -3.46 -22.46 2.27
CA GLY A 167 -2.03 -22.17 2.55
C GLY A 167 -1.35 -23.10 3.57
N ARG A 168 -2.04 -24.13 4.07
CA ARG A 168 -1.51 -25.05 5.10
C ARG A 168 -0.24 -25.78 4.65
N VAL A 169 -0.20 -26.17 3.37
CA VAL A 169 0.97 -26.80 2.75
C VAL A 169 2.19 -25.87 2.81
N ILE A 170 2.00 -24.59 2.52
CA ILE A 170 3.08 -23.59 2.57
C ILE A 170 3.54 -23.36 4.01
N SER A 171 2.62 -23.34 4.99
CA SER A 171 3.00 -23.27 6.41
C SER A 171 3.86 -24.46 6.82
N CYS A 172 3.41 -25.69 6.54
CA CYS A 172 4.19 -26.88 6.90
C CYS A 172 5.58 -26.91 6.24
N LEU A 173 5.68 -26.50 4.97
CA LEU A 173 6.96 -26.40 4.29
C LEU A 173 7.85 -25.32 4.93
N ARG A 174 7.27 -24.19 5.38
CA ARG A 174 8.00 -23.14 6.11
C ARG A 174 8.46 -23.60 7.50
N ASP A 175 7.68 -24.43 8.19
CA ASP A 175 8.07 -25.03 9.46
C ASP A 175 9.23 -26.04 9.30
N ASN A 176 9.44 -26.54 8.07
CA ASN A 176 10.50 -27.47 7.72
C ASN A 176 11.60 -26.86 6.84
N LEU A 177 11.80 -25.53 6.81
CA LEU A 177 12.75 -24.84 5.90
C LEU A 177 14.17 -25.41 5.93
N GLN A 178 14.63 -25.90 7.09
CA GLN A 178 15.98 -26.48 7.24
C GLN A 178 16.09 -27.91 6.72
N ARG A 179 14.96 -28.57 6.45
CA ARG A 179 14.88 -29.97 6.03
C ARG A 179 14.43 -30.14 4.58
N VAL A 180 13.76 -29.13 4.02
CA VAL A 180 13.40 -29.10 2.59
C VAL A 180 14.62 -28.93 1.69
N SER A 181 14.46 -29.25 0.41
CA SER A 181 15.48 -29.07 -0.60
C SER A 181 15.92 -27.60 -0.71
N PRO A 182 17.18 -27.32 -1.10
CA PRO A 182 17.67 -25.95 -1.29
C PRO A 182 16.85 -25.15 -2.32
N ALA A 183 16.33 -25.84 -3.34
CA ALA A 183 15.48 -25.23 -4.36
C ALA A 183 14.13 -24.80 -3.77
N CYS A 184 13.46 -25.67 -3.01
CA CYS A 184 12.21 -25.32 -2.35
C CYS A 184 12.41 -24.23 -1.28
N HIS A 185 13.50 -24.32 -0.52
CA HIS A 185 13.86 -23.30 0.47
C HIS A 185 13.93 -21.91 -0.18
N LYS A 186 14.66 -21.79 -1.30
CA LYS A 186 14.80 -20.52 -2.02
C LYS A 186 13.46 -19.95 -2.47
N VAL A 187 12.57 -20.79 -3.00
CA VAL A 187 11.21 -20.39 -3.41
C VAL A 187 10.38 -19.88 -2.23
N LEU A 188 10.50 -20.51 -1.05
CA LEU A 188 9.76 -20.11 0.14
C LEU A 188 10.29 -18.83 0.80
N THR A 189 11.58 -18.51 0.64
CA THR A 189 12.21 -17.34 1.27
C THR A 189 12.26 -16.11 0.38
N SER A 190 12.44 -16.30 -0.93
CA SER A 190 12.60 -15.19 -1.87
C SER A 190 11.27 -14.73 -2.47
N GLY A 191 10.18 -15.48 -2.26
CA GLY A 191 8.99 -15.37 -3.09
C GLY A 191 9.28 -15.91 -4.50
N LEU A 192 8.23 -16.03 -5.31
CA LEU A 192 8.39 -16.22 -6.76
C LEU A 192 8.65 -14.88 -7.44
#